data_AF-A0A8K0X540-F1
#
_entry.id   AF-A0A8K0X540-F1
#
_cell.length_a   1.000
_cell.length_b   1.000
_cell.length_c   1.000
_cell.angle_alpha   90.00
_cell.angle_beta   90.00
_cell.angle_gamma   90.00
#
_symmetry.space_group_name_H-M   'P 1'
#
loop_
_entity.id
_entity.type
_entity.pdbx_description
1 polymer ?
#
loop_
_entity_poly.entity_id
_entity_poly.type
_entity_poly.pdbx_seq_one_letter_code
_entity_poly.pdbx_strand_id
1 'polypeptide(L)'
;MEALAKAGVSTVKKLAGMEFYHIERILKRNPPFGQELVMKLEGFPMTGMRVRVERWATPEDEVVARKIEGFPCPEVTGARRLALVRVQVWVANKSAPCWRDKSPWVCVAAERGMRPAGHHVGAARRGPQPSTMSANPDGAGELLFEWRCSTKTMLGEGRTALFMAALVPGEAFFLWMSCEEIVGTLIETVVKAPVE
;
A
#
# COMPACT_ATOMS: atom_id res chain seq x y z
N MET A 1 10.52 -23.12 -9.51
CA MET A 1 9.55 -22.65 -8.49
C MET A 1 9.25 -23.71 -7.44
N GLU A 2 8.99 -24.97 -7.84
CA GLU A 2 8.66 -26.05 -6.89
C GLU A 2 9.72 -26.29 -5.80
N ALA A 3 11.02 -26.23 -6.14
CA ALA A 3 12.11 -26.39 -5.16
C ALA A 3 12.12 -25.28 -4.09
N LEU A 4 11.90 -24.02 -4.48
CA LEU A 4 11.78 -22.89 -3.56
C LEU A 4 10.53 -23.05 -2.68
N ALA A 5 9.40 -23.40 -3.28
CA ALA A 5 8.16 -23.65 -2.55
C ALA A 5 8.31 -24.78 -1.52
N LYS A 6 8.97 -25.89 -1.88
CA LYS A 6 9.30 -27.00 -0.97
C LYS A 6 10.24 -26.57 0.18
N ALA A 7 11.12 -25.60 -0.08
CA ALA A 7 11.94 -24.96 0.96
C ALA A 7 11.18 -23.86 1.74
N GLY A 8 9.87 -23.73 1.53
CA GLY A 8 9.02 -22.72 2.18
C GLY A 8 9.20 -21.31 1.64
N VAL A 9 9.89 -21.12 0.52
CA VAL A 9 10.14 -19.81 -0.11
C VAL A 9 9.09 -19.57 -1.19
N SER A 10 8.02 -18.86 -0.82
CA SER A 10 6.88 -18.56 -1.70
C SER A 10 6.76 -17.08 -2.10
N THR A 11 7.59 -16.19 -1.54
CA THR A 11 7.54 -14.75 -1.82
C THR A 11 8.91 -14.21 -2.19
N VAL A 12 8.92 -13.15 -3.01
CA VAL A 12 10.15 -12.43 -3.37
C VAL A 12 10.81 -11.82 -2.13
N LYS A 13 10.02 -11.31 -1.18
CA LYS A 13 10.51 -10.80 0.12
C LYS A 13 11.28 -11.87 0.90
N LYS A 14 10.75 -13.10 0.95
CA LYS A 14 11.44 -14.22 1.62
C LYS A 14 12.71 -14.62 0.89
N LEU A 15 12.68 -14.65 -0.45
CA LEU A 15 13.86 -14.96 -1.26
C LEU A 15 14.96 -13.89 -1.12
N ALA A 16 14.59 -12.61 -1.10
CA ALA A 16 15.52 -11.48 -0.94
C ALA A 16 16.20 -11.45 0.44
N GLY A 17 15.58 -12.05 1.45
CA GLY A 17 16.17 -12.20 2.79
C GLY A 17 17.09 -13.43 2.95
N MET A 18 17.33 -14.21 1.88
CA MET A 18 18.19 -15.39 1.94
C MET A 18 19.63 -15.08 1.55
N GLU A 19 20.55 -15.79 2.18
CA GLU A 19 21.95 -15.81 1.76
C GLU A 19 22.13 -16.52 0.40
N PHE A 20 23.04 -16.00 -0.43
CA PHE A 20 23.25 -16.48 -1.81
C PHE A 20 23.52 -18.00 -1.90
N TYR A 21 24.29 -18.56 -0.96
CA TYR A 21 24.64 -19.97 -0.97
C TYR A 21 23.45 -20.88 -0.60
N HIS A 22 22.47 -20.38 0.16
CA HIS A 22 21.23 -21.11 0.41
C HIS A 22 20.37 -21.20 -0.85
N ILE A 23 20.32 -20.12 -1.62
CA ILE A 23 19.61 -20.05 -2.91
C ILE A 23 20.22 -21.07 -3.89
N GLU A 24 21.54 -21.08 -4.03
CA GLU A 24 22.27 -22.01 -4.92
C GLU A 24 22.02 -23.47 -4.54
N ARG A 25 22.05 -23.79 -3.25
CA ARG A 25 21.76 -25.14 -2.75
C ARG A 25 20.34 -25.59 -3.08
N ILE A 26 19.33 -24.75 -2.82
CA ILE A 26 17.92 -25.09 -3.07
C ILE A 26 17.65 -25.24 -4.57
N LEU A 27 18.22 -24.35 -5.37
CA LEU A 27 18.01 -24.34 -6.83
C LEU A 27 18.97 -25.26 -7.59
N LYS A 28 19.90 -25.91 -6.90
CA LYS A 28 20.96 -26.76 -7.47
C LYS A 28 21.72 -26.03 -8.60
N ARG A 29 22.10 -24.78 -8.33
CA ARG A 29 22.89 -23.95 -9.24
C ARG A 29 24.29 -23.75 -8.67
N ASN A 30 25.23 -23.51 -9.55
CA ASN A 30 26.61 -23.22 -9.17
C ASN A 30 26.83 -21.70 -9.05
N PRO A 31 27.84 -21.28 -8.28
CA PRO A 31 28.31 -19.89 -8.31
C PRO A 31 28.59 -19.40 -9.74
N PRO A 32 28.35 -18.11 -10.04
CA PRO A 32 27.97 -17.02 -9.13
C PRO A 32 26.45 -16.78 -9.03
N PHE A 33 25.61 -17.76 -9.41
CA PHE A 33 24.17 -17.56 -9.60
C PHE A 33 23.45 -16.92 -8.41
N GLY A 34 23.76 -17.37 -7.18
CA GLY A 34 23.10 -16.85 -5.98
C GLY A 34 23.45 -15.38 -5.74
N GLN A 35 24.70 -15.00 -6.00
CA GLN A 35 25.18 -13.63 -5.82
C GLN A 35 24.48 -12.68 -6.81
N GLU A 36 24.43 -13.06 -8.08
CA GLU A 36 23.72 -12.29 -9.11
C GLU A 36 22.22 -12.13 -8.77
N LEU A 37 21.61 -13.18 -8.22
CA LEU A 37 20.20 -13.13 -7.83
C LEU A 37 19.99 -12.18 -6.65
N VAL A 38 20.82 -12.25 -5.62
CA VAL A 38 20.75 -11.33 -4.47
C VAL A 38 20.91 -9.87 -4.93
N MET A 39 21.88 -9.57 -5.79
CA MET A 39 22.06 -8.21 -6.35
C MET A 39 20.82 -7.72 -7.10
N LYS A 40 20.18 -8.59 -7.90
CA LYS A 40 18.91 -8.25 -8.58
C LYS A 40 17.77 -8.00 -7.58
N LEU A 41 17.74 -8.75 -6.48
CA LEU A 41 16.72 -8.64 -5.45
C LEU A 41 16.90 -7.41 -4.56
N GLU A 42 18.09 -6.80 -4.49
CA GLU A 42 18.29 -5.53 -3.77
C GLU A 42 17.42 -4.39 -4.33
N GLY A 43 17.11 -4.43 -5.63
CA GLY A 43 16.20 -3.49 -6.29
C GLY A 43 14.72 -3.71 -5.98
N PHE A 44 14.34 -4.87 -5.41
CA PHE A 44 12.95 -5.19 -5.10
C PHE A 44 12.44 -4.35 -3.90
N PRO A 45 11.29 -3.64 -4.00
CA PRO A 45 10.81 -2.80 -2.92
C PRO A 45 10.36 -3.59 -1.67
N MET A 46 11.05 -3.35 -0.57
CA MET A 46 10.68 -3.80 0.77
C MET A 46 9.84 -2.71 1.44
N THR A 47 8.60 -2.58 0.99
CA THR A 47 7.67 -1.56 1.49
C THR A 47 6.98 -1.99 2.79
N GLY A 48 6.58 -1.01 3.59
CA GLY A 48 5.73 -1.18 4.77
C GLY A 48 4.69 -0.08 4.89
N MET A 49 3.56 -0.40 5.52
CA MET A 49 2.45 0.52 5.76
C MET A 49 1.98 0.38 7.21
N ARG A 50 1.65 1.52 7.82
CA ARG A 50 1.02 1.62 9.13
C ARG A 50 -0.13 2.59 9.03
N VAL A 51 -1.28 2.18 9.54
CA VAL A 51 -2.50 2.99 9.49
C VAL A 51 -3.07 3.12 10.88
N ARG A 52 -3.53 4.32 11.22
CA ARG A 52 -4.19 4.61 12.49
C ARG A 52 -5.33 5.60 12.27
N VAL A 53 -6.46 5.35 12.91
CA VAL A 53 -7.45 6.41 13.14
C VAL A 53 -6.97 7.16 14.37
N GLU A 54 -6.60 8.43 14.21
CA GLU A 54 -6.02 9.23 15.28
C GLU A 54 -7.10 9.64 16.29
N ARG A 55 -8.20 10.18 15.78
CA ARG A 55 -9.36 10.67 16.55
C ARG A 55 -10.50 11.04 15.61
N TRP A 56 -11.68 11.26 16.18
CA TRP A 56 -12.75 12.00 15.51
C TRP A 56 -12.31 13.44 15.23
N ALA A 57 -12.75 13.96 14.08
CA ALA A 57 -12.50 15.33 13.67
C ALA A 57 -13.31 16.30 14.55
N THR A 58 -12.70 17.45 14.81
CA THR A 58 -13.33 18.61 15.44
C THR A 58 -13.83 19.57 14.35
N PRO A 59 -14.76 20.50 14.67
CA PRO A 59 -15.18 21.53 13.72
C PRO A 59 -14.00 22.33 13.14
N GLU A 60 -12.95 22.56 13.94
CA GLU A 60 -11.74 23.25 13.50
C GLU A 60 -10.98 22.46 12.42
N ASP A 61 -10.90 21.13 12.56
CA ASP A 61 -10.27 20.28 11.53
C ASP A 61 -11.02 20.36 10.20
N GLU A 62 -12.35 20.40 10.23
CA GLU A 62 -13.17 20.54 9.02
C GLU A 62 -12.93 21.87 8.31
N VAL A 63 -12.85 22.96 9.08
CA VAL A 63 -12.55 24.30 8.56
C VAL A 63 -11.16 24.35 7.94
N VAL A 64 -10.16 23.73 8.59
CA VAL A 64 -8.79 23.65 8.06
C VAL A 64 -8.76 22.82 6.78
N ALA A 65 -9.37 21.63 6.80
CA ALA A 65 -9.42 20.74 5.64
C ALA A 65 -10.05 21.41 4.42
N ARG A 66 -11.15 22.14 4.59
CA ARG A 66 -11.82 22.86 3.49
C ARG A 66 -10.98 24.00 2.89
N LYS A 67 -10.00 24.51 3.63
CA LYS A 67 -9.07 25.56 3.14
C LYS A 67 -7.88 24.97 2.37
N ILE A 68 -7.57 23.69 2.56
CA ILE A 68 -6.46 23.04 1.86
C ILE A 68 -6.99 22.59 0.50
N GLU A 69 -6.49 23.23 -0.56
CA GLU A 69 -6.84 22.86 -1.92
C GLU A 69 -6.52 21.39 -2.20
N GLY A 70 -7.50 20.65 -2.73
CA GLY A 70 -7.36 19.23 -3.04
C GLY A 70 -7.38 18.28 -1.83
N PHE A 71 -7.61 18.77 -0.61
CA PHE A 71 -7.77 17.89 0.56
C PHE A 71 -9.18 17.27 0.57
N PRO A 72 -9.31 15.93 0.61
CA PRO A 72 -10.62 15.29 0.60
C PRO A 72 -11.35 15.53 1.94
N CYS A 73 -12.49 16.21 1.87
CA CYS A 73 -13.42 16.42 2.98
C CYS A 73 -14.78 15.80 2.59
N PRO A 74 -15.06 14.54 2.99
CA PRO A 74 -16.28 13.87 2.58
C PRO A 74 -17.49 14.48 3.27
N GLU A 75 -18.64 14.47 2.59
CA GLU A 75 -19.91 14.87 3.20
C GLU A 75 -20.35 13.83 4.24
N VAL A 76 -20.80 14.32 5.39
CA VAL A 76 -21.30 13.48 6.46
C VAL A 76 -22.79 13.24 6.23
N THR A 77 -23.17 11.97 6.07
CA THR A 77 -24.56 11.54 5.91
C THR A 77 -24.94 10.49 6.95
N GLY A 78 -26.16 10.61 7.49
CA GLY A 78 -26.70 9.65 8.46
C GLY A 78 -25.92 9.64 9.79
N ALA A 79 -25.61 8.45 10.30
CA ALA A 79 -24.95 8.25 11.59
C ALA A 79 -23.40 8.39 11.55
N ARG A 80 -22.85 8.87 10.43
CA ARG A 80 -21.40 8.99 10.25
C ARG A 80 -20.85 10.22 10.98
N ARG A 81 -19.56 10.16 11.30
CA ARG A 81 -18.74 11.24 11.85
C ARG A 81 -17.43 11.30 11.07
N LEU A 82 -16.84 12.48 10.92
CA LEU A 82 -15.52 12.59 10.30
C LEU A 82 -14.44 12.10 11.26
N ALA A 83 -13.55 11.26 10.77
CA ALA A 83 -12.38 10.77 11.50
C ALA A 83 -11.10 11.17 10.76
N LEU A 84 -10.07 11.55 11.51
CA LEU A 84 -8.73 11.78 10.98
C LEU A 84 -7.96 10.47 10.92
N VAL A 85 -7.58 10.07 9.72
CA VAL A 85 -6.84 8.84 9.46
C VAL A 85 -5.42 9.19 9.03
N ARG A 86 -4.44 8.63 9.73
CA ARG A 86 -3.02 8.73 9.39
C ARG A 86 -2.55 7.46 8.71
N VAL A 87 -1.91 7.63 7.57
CA VAL A 87 -1.22 6.56 6.85
C VAL A 87 0.27 6.89 6.78
N GLN A 88 1.08 6.00 7.32
CA GLN A 88 2.54 6.05 7.22
C GLN A 88 3.00 4.94 6.28
N VAL A 89 3.83 5.29 5.30
CA VAL A 89 4.43 4.35 4.37
C VAL A 89 5.93 4.52 4.34
N TRP A 90 6.67 3.43 4.20
CA TRP A 90 8.13 3.48 4.17
C TRP A 90 8.71 2.39 3.28
N VAL A 91 10.00 2.56 2.97
CA VAL A 91 10.83 1.57 2.30
C VAL A 91 11.96 1.16 3.24
N ALA A 92 12.11 -0.14 3.47
CA ALA A 92 13.11 -0.74 4.34
C ALA A 92 14.37 -1.22 3.60
N ASN A 93 14.49 -0.95 2.29
CA ASN A 93 15.69 -1.26 1.52
C ASN A 93 16.91 -0.49 2.06
N LYS A 94 18.10 -1.05 1.89
CA LYS A 94 19.38 -0.39 2.20
C LYS A 94 19.66 0.81 1.26
N SER A 95 19.18 0.72 0.03
CA SER A 95 19.31 1.73 -1.02
C SER A 95 17.95 1.96 -1.70
N ALA A 96 17.83 3.03 -2.49
CA ALA A 96 16.58 3.33 -3.17
C ALA A 96 16.20 2.16 -4.11
N PRO A 97 14.98 1.58 -4.00
CA PRO A 97 14.55 0.50 -4.86
C PRO A 97 14.56 0.94 -6.32
N CYS A 98 15.08 0.06 -7.18
CA CYS A 98 15.16 0.27 -8.61
C CYS A 98 14.63 -0.97 -9.32
N TRP A 99 13.64 -0.78 -10.19
CA TRP A 99 13.04 -1.83 -10.98
C TRP A 99 13.00 -1.41 -12.44
N ARG A 100 13.62 -2.21 -13.32
CA ARG A 100 13.78 -1.88 -14.76
C ARG A 100 14.33 -0.45 -14.96
N ASP A 101 15.39 -0.14 -14.21
CA ASP A 101 16.11 1.16 -14.24
C ASP A 101 15.26 2.37 -13.85
N LYS A 102 14.15 2.16 -13.13
CA LYS A 102 13.25 3.21 -12.66
C LYS A 102 12.95 3.06 -11.18
N SER A 103 12.68 4.19 -10.51
CA SER A 103 12.10 4.17 -9.16
C SER A 103 10.64 3.71 -9.24
N PRO A 104 10.28 2.63 -8.54
CA PRO A 104 8.89 2.19 -8.47
C PRO A 104 7.98 3.25 -7.83
N TRP A 105 6.73 3.26 -8.26
CA TRP A 105 5.67 4.05 -7.63
C TRP A 105 4.79 3.15 -6.80
N VAL A 106 4.36 3.67 -5.67
CA VAL A 106 3.46 3.03 -4.73
C VAL A 106 2.12 3.73 -4.80
N CYS A 107 1.05 2.96 -4.96
CA CYS A 107 -0.32 3.41 -4.77
C CYS A 107 -0.81 2.92 -3.42
N VAL A 108 -1.47 3.80 -2.68
CA VAL A 108 -2.17 3.51 -1.43
C VAL A 108 -3.62 3.91 -1.61
N ALA A 109 -4.55 3.03 -1.24
CA ALA A 109 -5.96 3.38 -1.19
C ALA A 109 -6.62 2.87 0.09
N ALA A 110 -7.68 3.56 0.49
CA ALA A 110 -8.58 3.15 1.57
C ALA A 110 -9.98 2.96 1.01
N GLU A 111 -10.60 1.85 1.35
CA GLU A 111 -11.93 1.49 0.87
C GLU A 111 -12.80 0.99 2.03
N ARG A 112 -14.08 1.35 1.97
CA ARG A 112 -15.14 0.80 2.81
C ARG A 112 -15.98 -0.16 2.00
N GLY A 113 -16.46 -1.22 2.64
CA GLY A 113 -17.48 -2.09 2.07
C GLY A 113 -17.06 -3.55 1.99
N MET A 114 -17.80 -4.32 1.18
CA MET A 114 -17.50 -5.73 1.00
C MET A 114 -16.18 -5.87 0.24
N ARG A 115 -15.20 -6.50 0.88
CA ARG A 115 -13.91 -6.77 0.26
C ARG A 115 -14.13 -7.62 -1.00
N PRO A 116 -13.68 -7.20 -2.18
CA PRO A 116 -13.80 -8.03 -3.37
C PRO A 116 -12.99 -9.32 -3.18
N ALA A 117 -13.62 -10.47 -3.43
CA ALA A 117 -12.92 -11.75 -3.38
C ALA A 117 -11.83 -11.77 -4.47
N GLY A 118 -10.56 -11.78 -4.08
CA GLY A 118 -9.43 -11.93 -5.02
C GLY A 118 -8.95 -10.64 -5.67
N HIS A 119 -8.69 -9.59 -4.89
CA HIS A 119 -8.17 -8.31 -5.39
C HIS A 119 -6.87 -8.49 -6.22
N HIS A 120 -7.02 -8.47 -7.55
CA HIS A 120 -5.95 -8.30 -8.52
C HIS A 120 -5.84 -6.81 -8.81
N VAL A 121 -4.82 -6.14 -8.27
CA VAL A 121 -4.53 -4.74 -8.61
C VAL A 121 -4.16 -4.69 -10.10
N GLY A 122 -5.09 -4.25 -10.93
CA GLY A 122 -4.85 -3.95 -12.33
C GLY A 122 -3.83 -2.81 -12.43
N ALA A 123 -2.77 -3.02 -13.19
CA ALA A 123 -1.75 -2.01 -13.45
C ALA A 123 -2.42 -0.75 -14.03
N ALA A 124 -2.48 0.33 -13.25
CA ALA A 124 -2.94 1.63 -13.71
C ALA A 124 -1.96 2.14 -14.78
N ARG A 125 -2.38 2.09 -16.06
CA ARG A 125 -1.62 2.70 -17.15
C ARG A 125 -1.57 4.22 -16.95
N ARG A 126 -0.43 4.82 -17.27
CA ARG A 126 -0.24 6.28 -17.33
C ARG A 126 -1.26 6.89 -18.32
N GLY A 127 -2.25 7.56 -17.77
CA GLY A 127 -3.22 8.41 -18.47
C GLY A 127 -3.62 9.56 -17.53
N PRO A 128 -4.24 10.64 -18.05
CA PRO A 128 -4.69 11.76 -17.23
C PRO A 128 -5.68 11.26 -16.17
N GLN A 129 -5.67 11.90 -15.00
CA GLN A 129 -6.55 11.57 -13.87
C GLN A 129 -7.96 11.18 -14.34
N PRO A 130 -8.50 10.03 -13.95
CA PRO A 130 -9.93 9.87 -13.93
C PRO A 130 -10.44 10.54 -12.65
N SER A 131 -10.97 11.74 -12.78
CA SER A 131 -12.17 12.06 -12.01
C SER A 131 -13.17 10.93 -12.29
N THR A 132 -13.64 10.26 -11.25
CA THR A 132 -14.56 9.11 -11.30
C THR A 132 -13.91 7.78 -11.71
N MET A 133 -13.32 7.06 -10.73
CA MET A 133 -13.38 5.59 -10.77
C MET A 133 -14.84 5.20 -10.61
N SER A 134 -15.42 4.66 -11.69
CA SER A 134 -16.84 4.28 -11.76
C SER A 134 -17.17 3.27 -10.66
N ALA A 135 -18.26 3.56 -9.94
CA ALA A 135 -18.94 2.64 -9.05
C ALA A 135 -19.07 1.25 -9.71
N ASN A 136 -18.60 0.24 -8.99
CA ASN A 136 -18.87 -1.15 -9.33
C ASN A 136 -20.41 -1.38 -9.26
N PRO A 137 -21.06 -1.87 -10.33
CA PRO A 137 -22.53 -1.97 -10.38
C PRO A 137 -23.14 -2.99 -9.40
N ASP A 138 -22.31 -3.84 -8.77
CA ASP A 138 -22.78 -4.93 -7.90
C ASP A 138 -22.92 -4.54 -6.41
N GLY A 139 -22.53 -3.32 -6.03
CA GLY A 139 -22.55 -2.87 -4.62
C GLY A 139 -21.49 -3.57 -3.74
N ALA A 140 -20.74 -2.91 -2.87
CA ALA A 140 -20.69 -1.51 -2.49
C ALA A 140 -19.30 -1.32 -1.89
N GLY A 141 -18.31 -1.03 -2.72
CA GLY A 141 -16.99 -0.57 -2.31
C GLY A 141 -16.92 0.94 -2.49
N GLU A 142 -16.69 1.70 -1.42
CA GLU A 142 -16.55 3.15 -1.45
C GLU A 142 -15.09 3.52 -1.23
N LEU A 143 -14.49 4.22 -2.20
CA LEU A 143 -13.14 4.75 -2.08
C LEU A 143 -13.14 5.95 -1.12
N LEU A 144 -12.42 5.82 -0.01
CA LEU A 144 -12.29 6.86 1.01
C LEU A 144 -11.07 7.75 0.76
N PHE A 145 -10.00 7.19 0.18
CA PHE A 145 -8.72 7.86 -0.02
C PHE A 145 -7.90 7.17 -1.08
N GLU A 146 -7.20 7.95 -1.91
CA GLU A 146 -6.16 7.46 -2.82
C GLU A 146 -4.95 8.40 -2.74
N TRP A 147 -3.76 7.84 -2.68
CA TRP A 147 -2.51 8.59 -2.74
C TRP A 147 -1.39 7.78 -3.36
N ARG A 148 -0.53 8.48 -4.11
CA ARG A 148 0.60 7.88 -4.82
C ARG A 148 1.90 8.57 -4.46
N CYS A 149 2.96 7.79 -4.27
CA CYS A 149 4.29 8.32 -4.02
C CYS A 149 5.40 7.44 -4.60
N SER A 150 6.52 8.06 -4.95
CA SER A 150 7.72 7.34 -5.41
C SER A 150 8.44 6.68 -4.23
N THR A 151 8.91 5.44 -4.41
CA THR A 151 9.70 4.71 -3.39
C THR A 151 10.98 5.46 -2.99
N LYS A 152 11.57 6.24 -3.91
CA LYS A 152 12.74 7.08 -3.60
C LYS A 152 12.45 8.08 -2.49
N THR A 153 11.22 8.62 -2.45
CA THR A 153 10.82 9.59 -1.44
C THR A 153 10.47 8.95 -0.10
N MET A 154 10.23 7.63 -0.07
CA MET A 154 9.86 6.84 1.11
C MET A 154 11.07 6.24 1.84
N LEU A 155 12.27 6.35 1.27
CA LEU A 155 13.51 5.87 1.89
C LEU A 155 13.89 6.77 3.07
N GLY A 156 14.36 6.17 4.17
CA GLY A 156 14.69 6.89 5.40
C GLY A 156 13.49 7.02 6.32
N GLU A 157 12.99 8.24 6.55
CA GLU A 157 11.90 8.53 7.50
C GLU A 157 10.51 8.06 7.03
N GLY A 158 10.39 7.60 5.78
CA GLY A 158 9.10 7.29 5.18
C GLY A 158 8.32 8.53 4.78
N ARG A 159 7.02 8.35 4.54
CA ARG A 159 6.08 9.41 4.20
C ARG A 159 4.79 9.22 4.97
N THR A 160 4.15 10.34 5.28
CA THR A 160 2.88 10.34 5.99
C THR A 160 1.84 11.09 5.17
N ALA A 161 0.67 10.48 5.01
CA ALA A 161 -0.52 11.13 4.52
C ALA A 161 -1.58 11.17 5.63
N LEU A 162 -2.37 12.23 5.64
CA LEU A 162 -3.54 12.41 6.49
C LEU A 162 -4.74 12.63 5.59
N PHE A 163 -5.86 11.99 5.92
CA PHE A 163 -7.13 12.22 5.24
C PHE A 163 -8.29 12.15 6.23
N MET A 164 -9.42 12.72 5.84
CA MET A 164 -10.67 12.59 6.59
C MET A 164 -11.56 11.53 5.96
N ALA A 165 -12.14 10.68 6.81
CA ALA A 165 -13.09 9.67 6.40
C ALA A 165 -14.40 9.84 7.17
N ALA A 166 -15.53 9.81 6.46
CA ALA A 166 -16.85 9.76 7.10
C ALA A 166 -17.17 8.32 7.52
N LEU A 167 -17.02 8.03 8.82
CA LEU A 167 -17.11 6.68 9.38
C LEU A 167 -18.20 6.59 10.45
N VAL A 168 -18.77 5.39 10.64
CA VAL A 168 -19.58 5.06 11.82
C VAL A 168 -18.66 4.57 12.95
N PRO A 169 -18.94 4.87 14.23
CA PRO A 169 -18.16 4.31 15.33
C PRO A 169 -18.08 2.77 15.28
N GLY A 170 -16.87 2.23 15.44
CA GLY A 170 -16.61 0.79 15.30
C GLY A 170 -16.60 0.24 13.86
N GLU A 171 -16.89 1.05 12.85
CA GLU A 171 -16.87 0.64 11.45
C GLU A 171 -15.48 0.17 11.01
N ALA A 172 -15.42 -0.96 10.31
CA ALA A 172 -14.20 -1.44 9.70
C ALA A 172 -14.08 -0.94 8.26
N PHE A 173 -12.87 -0.53 7.89
CA PHE A 173 -12.48 -0.22 6.52
C PHE A 173 -11.10 -0.82 6.27
N PHE A 174 -10.74 -1.03 5.02
CA PHE A 174 -9.46 -1.64 4.67
C PHE A 174 -8.62 -0.67 3.86
N LEU A 175 -7.31 -0.80 4.01
CA LEU A 175 -6.35 -0.08 3.20
C LEU A 175 -5.45 -1.08 2.52
N TRP A 176 -5.08 -0.75 1.30
CA TRP A 176 -4.13 -1.52 0.54
C TRP A 176 -3.06 -0.61 -0.03
N MET A 177 -1.88 -1.19 -0.23
CA MET A 177 -0.73 -0.54 -0.81
C MET A 177 -0.01 -1.52 -1.73
N SER A 178 0.34 -1.09 -2.95
CA SER A 178 1.11 -1.92 -3.88
C SER A 178 2.04 -1.07 -4.74
N CYS A 179 3.16 -1.64 -5.17
CA CYS A 179 3.92 -1.08 -6.28
C CYS A 179 3.20 -1.43 -7.60
N GLU A 180 2.97 -0.43 -8.45
CA GLU A 180 2.10 -0.56 -9.63
C GLU A 180 2.59 -1.58 -10.67
N GLU A 181 3.90 -1.77 -10.78
CA GLU A 181 4.53 -2.60 -11.82
C GLU A 181 5.16 -3.89 -11.27
N ILE A 182 5.00 -4.17 -9.97
CA ILE A 182 5.77 -5.22 -9.28
C ILE A 182 4.86 -6.14 -8.47
N VAL A 183 4.76 -7.38 -8.93
CA VAL A 183 3.99 -8.44 -8.27
C VAL A 183 4.60 -8.79 -6.91
N GLY A 184 3.75 -9.15 -5.94
CA GLY A 184 4.17 -9.56 -4.60
C GLY A 184 4.52 -8.39 -3.67
N THR A 185 4.14 -7.16 -4.04
CA THR A 185 4.31 -5.96 -3.21
C THR A 185 3.04 -5.52 -2.49
N LEU A 186 1.89 -6.11 -2.83
CA LEU A 186 0.61 -5.84 -2.18
C LEU A 186 0.69 -6.07 -0.67
N ILE A 187 0.30 -5.05 0.09
CA ILE A 187 0.12 -5.07 1.54
C ILE A 187 -1.30 -4.60 1.80
N GLU A 188 -2.00 -5.31 2.66
CA GLU A 188 -3.37 -4.97 3.04
C GLU A 188 -3.46 -4.93 4.57
N THR A 189 -4.32 -4.05 5.08
CA THR A 189 -4.63 -3.97 6.50
C THR A 189 -6.08 -3.57 6.69
N VAL A 190 -6.69 -4.03 7.77
CA VAL A 190 -8.03 -3.64 8.18
C VAL A 190 -7.92 -2.79 9.43
N VAL A 191 -8.62 -1.67 9.45
CA VAL A 191 -8.65 -0.74 10.58
C VAL A 191 -10.09 -0.53 10.99
N LYS A 192 -10.32 -0.39 12.30
CA LYS A 192 -11.63 -0.05 12.86
C LYS A 192 -11.63 1.39 13.36
N ALA A 193 -12.70 2.10 13.10
CA ALA A 193 -12.97 3.38 13.74
C ALA A 193 -13.07 3.20 15.27
N PRO A 194 -12.64 4.19 16.07
CA PRO A 194 -12.93 4.24 17.50
C PRO A 194 -14.42 4.09 17.77
N VAL A 195 -14.80 3.55 18.93
CA VAL A 195 -16.21 3.38 19.32
C VAL A 195 -16.76 4.63 20.04
N GLU A 196 -15.88 5.40 20.67
CA GLU A 196 -16.18 6.63 21.43
C GLU A 196 -15.77 7.88 20.64
#